data_AF-A0A2H0DLC3-F1
#
_entry.id   AF-A0A2H0DLC3-F1
#
_cell.length_a   1.000
_cell.length_b   1.000
_cell.length_c   1.000
_cell.angle_alpha   90.00
_cell.angle_beta   90.00
_cell.angle_gamma   90.00
#
_symmetry.space_group_name_H-M   'P 1'
#
loop_
_entity.id
_entity.type
_entity.pdbx_description
1 polymer ?
#
loop_
_entity_poly.entity_id
_entity_poly.type
_entity_poly.pdbx_seq_one_letter_code
_entity_poly.pdbx_strand_id
1 'polypeptide(L)'
;MVTFKSFMESSLYDPHSGFYSRRTPTEDFYTAPELHFAFAFVLAKRIVAGLERIRAVRPTAPLFVVEMGSGDGSLARQVLTAIKEEHPVWFERIRYVLVERVENLMLDSILSLQSVAPGGKLLGYSRLEDMQPVCGVFFSNELVDAFPVHLLQKSRGQVREVYVKPRKHGRGCVRTLGMLSSRALVHEARAVAENLHEGALHAVNLEAREWIRRVAVRMKVGELLTVDYGKKLVPGAPNPPRTFYRHTLGCDPTARPGREDITAGVDFADLARAGTAAGLSEREYSSFSKFLIDGGILDRLPVGQDLAAFTERARVKTLFHPDGMGESFKVLVQEKGFTRL
;
A
#
# COMPACT_ATOMS: atom_id res chain seq x y z
N MET A 1 -26.71 -10.12 -6.91
CA MET A 1 -25.59 -9.65 -7.76
C MET A 1 -25.00 -8.44 -7.09
N VAL A 2 -23.68 -8.34 -7.00
CA VAL A 2 -22.97 -7.26 -6.31
C VAL A 2 -21.93 -6.64 -7.24
N THR A 3 -21.51 -5.40 -7.01
CA THR A 3 -20.39 -4.81 -7.79
C THR A 3 -19.11 -5.62 -7.56
N PHE A 4 -18.14 -5.53 -8.47
CA PHE A 4 -16.83 -6.13 -8.22
C PHE A 4 -16.18 -5.57 -6.95
N LYS A 5 -16.35 -4.27 -6.66
CA LYS A 5 -15.89 -3.64 -5.41
C LYS A 5 -16.41 -4.37 -4.18
N SER A 6 -17.73 -4.55 -4.07
CA SER A 6 -18.33 -5.24 -2.93
C SER A 6 -17.90 -6.70 -2.85
N PHE A 7 -17.73 -7.37 -3.99
CA PHE A 7 -17.20 -8.73 -4.04
C PHE A 7 -15.75 -8.82 -3.53
N MET A 8 -14.88 -7.91 -3.97
CA MET A 8 -13.49 -7.84 -3.55
C MET A 8 -13.38 -7.51 -2.05
N GLU A 9 -14.18 -6.56 -1.55
CA GLU A 9 -14.27 -6.24 -0.13
C GLU A 9 -14.59 -7.48 0.71
N SER A 10 -15.67 -8.20 0.39
CA SER A 10 -16.04 -9.42 1.14
C SER A 10 -15.01 -10.54 0.96
N SER A 11 -14.41 -10.67 -0.21
CA SER A 11 -13.40 -11.71 -0.47
C SER A 11 -12.11 -11.47 0.29
N LEU A 12 -11.73 -10.22 0.54
CA LEU A 12 -10.49 -9.90 1.25
C LEU A 12 -10.70 -9.73 2.76
N TYR A 13 -11.76 -9.04 3.17
CA TYR A 13 -11.89 -8.47 4.51
C TYR A 13 -13.11 -8.96 5.31
N ASP A 14 -13.89 -9.92 4.79
CA ASP A 14 -14.95 -10.51 5.61
C ASP A 14 -14.37 -11.15 6.89
N PRO A 15 -14.83 -10.79 8.10
CA PRO A 15 -14.20 -11.21 9.35
C PRO A 15 -14.11 -12.72 9.57
N HIS A 16 -14.99 -13.50 8.92
CA HIS A 16 -15.06 -14.95 9.08
C HIS A 16 -14.51 -15.71 7.88
N SER A 17 -14.57 -15.10 6.70
CA SER A 17 -14.36 -15.80 5.44
C SER A 17 -13.44 -15.11 4.44
N GLY A 18 -13.03 -13.87 4.71
CA GLY A 18 -12.11 -13.10 3.89
C GLY A 18 -10.69 -13.66 3.93
N PHE A 19 -9.93 -13.37 2.86
CA PHE A 19 -8.54 -13.80 2.72
C PHE A 19 -7.69 -13.41 3.92
N TYR A 20 -7.71 -12.13 4.33
CA TYR A 20 -6.87 -11.65 5.44
C TYR A 20 -7.29 -12.21 6.80
N SER A 21 -8.58 -12.53 7.00
CA SER A 21 -9.05 -13.17 8.24
C SER A 21 -8.71 -14.66 8.32
N ARG A 22 -8.49 -15.32 7.18
CA ARG A 22 -8.09 -16.73 7.11
C ARG A 22 -6.58 -16.95 7.01
N ARG A 23 -5.82 -15.90 6.71
CA ARG A 23 -4.38 -15.98 6.45
C ARG A 23 -3.66 -16.50 7.70
N THR A 24 -3.00 -17.64 7.54
CA THR A 24 -1.99 -18.12 8.49
C THR A 24 -0.63 -17.56 8.08
N PRO A 25 0.17 -17.00 9.01
CA PRO A 25 1.46 -16.35 8.68
C PRO A 25 2.48 -17.22 7.94
N THR A 26 2.26 -18.55 7.84
CA THR A 26 3.23 -19.51 7.33
C THR A 26 3.02 -19.94 5.88
N GLU A 27 1.90 -19.60 5.22
CA GLU A 27 1.53 -20.24 3.93
C GLU A 27 1.41 -19.32 2.71
N ASP A 28 1.27 -17.99 2.86
CA ASP A 28 0.96 -17.13 1.70
C ASP A 28 1.64 -15.75 1.78
N PHE A 29 2.59 -15.56 0.85
CA PHE A 29 3.35 -14.35 0.44
C PHE A 29 4.49 -13.83 1.30
N TYR A 30 5.69 -13.81 0.69
CA TYR A 30 6.74 -12.83 1.00
C TYR A 30 6.27 -11.44 0.54
N THR A 31 5.63 -10.69 1.41
CA THR A 31 5.37 -9.25 1.20
C THR A 31 6.67 -8.45 1.39
N ALA A 32 6.79 -7.21 0.88
CA ALA A 32 7.93 -6.32 1.12
C ALA A 32 8.33 -6.08 2.59
N PRO A 33 7.42 -6.12 3.56
CA PRO A 33 7.72 -6.28 4.98
C PRO A 33 8.55 -7.51 5.33
N GLU A 34 8.32 -8.64 4.67
CA GLU A 34 9.10 -9.87 4.80
C GLU A 34 10.36 -9.85 3.93
N LEU A 35 10.45 -8.89 3.00
CA LEU A 35 11.64 -8.64 2.20
C LEU A 35 12.69 -7.96 3.06
N HIS A 36 13.46 -8.79 3.76
CA HIS A 36 14.85 -8.57 4.14
C HIS A 36 15.14 -7.23 4.84
N PHE A 37 15.75 -7.30 6.03
CA PHE A 37 16.20 -6.15 6.85
C PHE A 37 16.83 -4.96 6.09
N ALA A 38 17.44 -5.19 4.92
CA ALA A 38 17.99 -4.17 4.05
C ALA A 38 16.94 -3.15 3.55
N PHE A 39 15.69 -3.57 3.26
CA PHE A 39 14.62 -2.63 2.88
C PHE A 39 14.25 -1.71 4.05
N ALA A 40 14.08 -2.28 5.25
CA ALA A 40 13.77 -1.51 6.44
C ALA A 40 14.86 -0.47 6.77
N PHE A 41 16.13 -0.79 6.49
CA PHE A 41 17.23 0.19 6.59
C PHE A 41 17.02 1.39 5.65
N VAL A 42 16.73 1.15 4.37
CA VAL A 42 16.46 2.22 3.41
C VAL A 42 15.25 3.05 3.85
N LEU A 43 14.18 2.38 4.30
CA LEU A 43 12.97 3.04 4.77
C LEU A 43 13.23 3.89 6.03
N ALA A 44 14.00 3.38 6.99
CA ALA A 44 14.42 4.12 8.18
C ALA A 44 15.18 5.40 7.83
N LYS A 45 16.16 5.32 6.93
CA LYS A 45 16.92 6.48 6.43
C LYS A 45 16.00 7.49 5.75
N ARG A 46 15.05 7.03 4.92
CA ARG A 46 14.07 7.90 4.26
C ARG A 46 13.14 8.59 5.24
N ILE A 47 12.66 7.87 6.25
CA ILE A 47 11.82 8.39 7.33
C ILE A 47 12.58 9.47 8.10
N VAL A 48 13.82 9.21 8.51
CA VAL A 48 14.65 10.18 9.24
C VAL A 48 14.91 11.44 8.42
N ALA A 49 15.23 11.32 7.13
CA ALA A 49 15.38 12.50 6.26
C ALA A 49 14.08 13.32 6.16
N GLY A 50 12.92 12.68 6.12
CA GLY A 50 11.62 13.35 6.20
C GLY A 50 11.41 14.07 7.54
N LEU A 51 11.73 13.40 8.65
CA LEU A 51 11.64 13.97 10.00
C LEU A 51 12.55 15.19 10.19
N GLU A 52 13.76 15.17 9.62
CA GLU A 52 14.69 16.31 9.60
C GLU A 52 14.08 17.53 8.90
N ARG A 53 13.49 17.33 7.71
CA ARG A 53 12.79 18.40 6.99
C ARG A 53 11.63 18.95 7.82
N ILE A 54 10.83 18.08 8.44
CA ILE A 54 9.68 18.50 9.26
C ILE A 54 10.16 19.28 10.48
N ARG A 55 11.21 18.82 11.16
CA ARG A 55 11.78 19.50 12.32
C ARG A 55 12.30 20.90 11.97
N ALA A 56 12.88 21.09 10.79
CA ALA A 56 13.36 22.39 10.34
C ALA A 56 12.24 23.46 10.24
N VAL A 57 11.02 23.05 9.85
CA VAL A 57 9.85 23.95 9.76
C VAL A 57 8.95 23.93 11.00
N ARG A 58 9.08 22.91 11.85
CA ARG A 58 8.33 22.74 13.11
C ARG A 58 9.29 22.32 14.25
N PRO A 59 10.15 23.22 14.76
CA PRO A 59 11.22 22.88 15.69
C PRO A 59 10.77 22.29 17.03
N THR A 60 9.55 22.59 17.48
CA THR A 60 9.03 22.17 18.79
C THR A 60 7.91 21.13 18.70
N ALA A 61 7.41 20.82 17.50
CA ALA A 61 6.30 19.89 17.36
C ALA A 61 6.72 18.46 17.77
N PRO A 62 5.83 17.69 18.43
CA PRO A 62 6.00 16.25 18.52
C PRO A 62 6.00 15.64 17.12
N LEU A 63 6.84 14.64 16.91
CA LEU A 63 7.02 14.00 15.61
C LEU A 63 6.52 12.56 15.64
N PHE A 64 5.84 12.19 14.56
CA PHE A 64 5.21 10.89 14.42
C PHE A 64 5.74 10.18 13.18
N VAL A 65 5.83 8.86 13.28
CA VAL A 65 5.96 7.94 12.15
C VAL A 65 4.67 7.14 12.11
N VAL A 66 3.90 7.24 11.03
CA VAL A 66 2.57 6.64 10.91
C VAL A 66 2.59 5.59 9.81
N GLU A 67 2.51 4.32 10.20
CA GLU A 67 2.41 3.19 9.29
C GLU A 67 0.95 2.87 8.99
N MET A 68 0.57 3.01 7.72
CA MET A 68 -0.76 2.70 7.23
C MET A 68 -0.80 1.25 6.74
N GLY A 69 -1.73 0.45 7.27
CA GLY A 69 -1.82 -0.97 6.94
C GLY A 69 -0.68 -1.77 7.57
N SER A 70 -0.44 -1.58 8.87
CA SER A 70 0.75 -2.13 9.53
C SER A 70 0.76 -3.66 9.63
N GLY A 71 -0.36 -4.34 9.33
CA GLY A 71 -0.45 -5.79 9.38
C GLY A 71 -0.06 -6.33 10.75
N ASP A 72 0.78 -7.36 10.77
CA ASP A 72 1.30 -8.01 11.98
C ASP A 72 2.41 -7.21 12.70
N GLY A 73 2.80 -6.05 12.17
CA GLY A 73 3.87 -5.21 12.70
C GLY A 73 5.29 -5.71 12.36
N SER A 74 5.45 -6.65 11.43
CA SER A 74 6.76 -7.15 11.01
C SER A 74 7.62 -6.05 10.37
N LEU A 75 7.04 -5.18 9.52
CA LEU A 75 7.76 -4.02 8.97
C LEU A 75 8.06 -2.99 10.06
N ALA A 76 7.07 -2.67 10.90
CA ALA A 76 7.22 -1.77 12.04
C ALA A 76 8.43 -2.17 12.91
N ARG A 77 8.56 -3.46 13.23
CA ARG A 77 9.68 -4.02 14.00
C ARG A 77 11.01 -3.69 13.34
N GLN A 78 11.14 -4.00 12.06
CA GLN A 78 12.40 -3.83 11.34
C GLN A 78 12.76 -2.36 11.19
N VAL A 79 11.79 -1.50 10.88
CA VAL A 79 11.98 -0.05 10.77
C VAL A 79 12.37 0.55 12.12
N LEU A 80 11.68 0.20 13.21
CA LEU A 80 12.01 0.67 14.55
C LEU A 80 13.41 0.23 14.99
N THR A 81 13.79 -1.02 14.72
CA THR A 81 15.14 -1.53 14.98
C THR A 81 16.18 -0.75 14.17
N ALA A 82 15.97 -0.56 12.86
CA ALA A 82 16.88 0.18 12.01
C ALA A 82 17.02 1.65 12.44
N ILE A 83 15.93 2.33 12.81
CA ILE A 83 15.99 3.70 13.34
C ILE A 83 16.74 3.73 14.68
N LYS A 84 16.53 2.75 15.57
CA LYS A 84 17.21 2.66 16.87
C LYS A 84 18.72 2.50 16.72
N GLU A 85 19.16 1.65 15.80
CA GLU A 85 20.57 1.35 15.57
C GLU A 85 21.29 2.48 14.82
N GLU A 86 20.70 2.98 13.74
CA GLU A 86 21.36 3.92 12.82
C GLU A 86 21.11 5.39 13.20
N HIS A 87 20.00 5.67 13.89
CA HIS A 87 19.53 7.02 14.19
C HIS A 87 18.97 7.13 15.63
N PRO A 88 19.76 6.77 16.67
CA PRO A 88 19.26 6.67 18.05
C PRO A 88 18.65 7.98 18.58
N VAL A 89 19.18 9.14 18.17
CA VAL A 89 18.61 10.45 18.55
C VAL A 89 17.19 10.63 18.01
N TRP A 90 16.90 10.13 16.80
CA TRP A 90 15.57 10.18 16.20
C TRP A 90 14.64 9.15 16.81
N PHE A 91 15.13 7.94 17.08
CA PHE A 91 14.39 6.92 17.80
C PHE A 91 13.83 7.44 19.13
N GLU A 92 14.62 8.25 19.85
CA GLU A 92 14.16 8.83 21.11
C GLU A 92 13.06 9.89 20.95
N ARG A 93 13.00 10.56 19.80
CA ARG A 93 12.14 11.73 19.55
C ARG A 93 10.81 11.42 18.87
N ILE A 94 10.66 10.22 18.30
CA ILE A 94 9.45 9.85 17.55
C ILE A 94 8.43 9.13 18.44
N ARG A 95 7.15 9.27 18.05
CA ARG A 95 6.10 8.32 18.38
C ARG A 95 5.77 7.52 17.13
N TYR A 96 5.62 6.21 17.27
CA TYR A 96 5.30 5.31 16.17
C TYR A 96 3.82 4.94 16.25
N VAL A 97 3.10 5.10 15.15
CA VAL A 97 1.66 4.86 15.07
C VAL A 97 1.41 3.75 14.08
N LEU A 98 0.75 2.69 14.54
CA LEU A 98 0.26 1.59 13.74
C LEU A 98 -1.21 1.84 13.43
N VAL A 99 -1.57 1.93 12.14
CA VAL A 99 -2.94 2.03 11.68
C VAL A 99 -3.32 0.76 10.94
N GLU A 100 -4.15 -0.07 11.55
CA GLU A 100 -4.53 -1.39 11.02
C GLU A 100 -6.00 -1.67 11.29
N ARG A 101 -6.78 -1.95 10.24
CA ARG A 101 -8.24 -2.09 10.32
C ARG A 101 -8.68 -3.31 11.14
N VAL A 102 -7.85 -4.34 11.24
CA VAL A 102 -8.11 -5.53 12.06
C VAL A 102 -7.62 -5.27 13.48
N GLU A 103 -8.55 -4.92 14.38
CA GLU A 103 -8.24 -4.50 15.75
C GLU A 103 -7.39 -5.49 16.55
N ASN A 104 -7.72 -6.79 16.51
CA ASN A 104 -6.93 -7.80 17.23
C ASN A 104 -5.49 -7.90 16.70
N LEU A 105 -5.31 -7.85 15.37
CA LEU A 105 -3.99 -7.87 14.74
C LEU A 105 -3.18 -6.63 15.14
N MET A 106 -3.83 -5.47 15.17
CA MET A 106 -3.24 -4.22 15.63
C MET A 106 -2.79 -4.31 17.09
N LEU A 107 -3.64 -4.82 17.99
CA LEU A 107 -3.31 -5.01 19.40
C LEU A 107 -2.14 -5.99 19.59
N ASP A 108 -2.17 -7.14 18.90
CA ASP A 108 -1.11 -8.15 18.94
C ASP A 108 0.23 -7.57 18.43
N SER A 109 0.18 -6.79 17.35
CA SER A 109 1.37 -6.12 16.81
C SER A 109 2.00 -5.17 17.84
N ILE A 110 1.20 -4.35 18.53
CA ILE A 110 1.68 -3.43 19.58
C ILE A 110 2.33 -4.19 20.72
N LEU A 111 1.67 -5.24 21.22
CA LEU A 111 2.21 -6.08 22.29
C LEU A 111 3.56 -6.68 21.89
N SER A 112 3.66 -7.19 20.66
CA SER A 112 4.89 -7.78 20.13
C SER A 112 6.04 -6.75 20.02
N LEU A 113 5.72 -5.48 19.77
CA LEU A 113 6.68 -4.40 19.53
C LEU A 113 7.15 -3.70 20.81
N GLN A 114 6.52 -3.93 21.96
CA GLN A 114 6.89 -3.29 23.23
C GLN A 114 8.35 -3.52 23.63
N SER A 115 8.92 -4.67 23.27
CA SER A 115 10.34 -4.99 23.51
C SER A 115 11.30 -4.14 22.66
N VAL A 116 10.86 -3.68 21.49
CA VAL A 116 11.67 -2.88 20.57
C VAL A 116 11.52 -1.39 20.87
N ALA A 117 10.30 -0.93 21.13
CA ALA A 117 9.96 0.45 21.40
C ALA A 117 9.21 0.62 22.74
N PRO A 118 9.93 0.53 23.88
CA PRO A 118 9.33 0.66 25.20
C PRO A 118 8.92 2.11 25.52
N GLY A 119 8.24 2.30 26.65
CA GLY A 119 7.99 3.64 27.21
C GLY A 119 6.85 4.43 26.55
N GLY A 120 5.83 3.74 26.00
CA GLY A 120 4.64 4.40 25.44
C GLY A 120 4.88 5.12 24.12
N LYS A 121 5.96 4.77 23.39
CA LYS A 121 6.26 5.31 22.05
C LYS A 121 5.29 4.79 20.97
N LEU A 122 4.70 3.61 21.20
CA LEU A 122 3.78 2.94 20.28
C LEU A 122 2.34 3.40 20.53
N LEU A 123 1.64 3.76 19.45
CA LEU A 123 0.23 4.08 19.44
C LEU A 123 -0.47 3.21 18.38
N GLY A 124 -1.72 2.84 18.64
CA GLY A 124 -2.52 2.00 17.76
C GLY A 124 -3.87 2.60 17.45
N TYR A 125 -4.28 2.54 16.19
CA TYR A 125 -5.61 2.95 15.77
C TYR A 125 -6.19 1.98 14.75
N SER A 126 -7.40 1.48 14.99
CA SER A 126 -8.13 0.70 13.98
C SER A 126 -8.67 1.57 12.84
N ARG A 127 -8.81 2.87 13.11
CA ARG A 127 -9.26 3.88 12.15
C ARG A 127 -8.37 5.10 12.23
N LEU A 128 -7.87 5.54 11.08
CA LEU A 128 -7.04 6.74 10.99
C LEU A 128 -7.75 7.97 11.56
N GLU A 129 -9.08 8.03 11.46
CA GLU A 129 -9.89 9.15 11.91
C GLU A 129 -9.91 9.34 13.43
N ASP A 130 -9.55 8.32 14.19
CA ASP A 130 -9.48 8.39 15.66
C ASP A 130 -8.17 9.06 16.12
N MET A 131 -7.18 9.17 15.23
CA MET A 131 -5.92 9.87 15.50
C MET A 131 -6.10 11.38 15.39
N GLN A 132 -5.48 12.15 16.30
CA GLN A 132 -5.39 13.60 16.15
C GLN A 132 -4.50 13.99 14.94
N PRO A 133 -4.68 15.17 14.32
CA PRO A 133 -3.75 15.60 13.27
C PRO A 133 -2.34 15.88 13.82
N VAL A 134 -1.31 15.33 13.16
CA VAL A 134 0.09 15.30 13.63
C VAL A 134 1.09 15.85 12.61
N CYS A 135 2.29 16.18 13.08
CA CYS A 135 3.45 16.42 12.22
C CYS A 135 4.29 15.14 12.13
N GLY A 136 4.61 14.66 10.94
CA GLY A 136 5.28 13.37 10.83
C GLY A 136 5.44 12.82 9.42
N VAL A 137 6.07 11.66 9.35
CA VAL A 137 6.16 10.87 8.11
C VAL A 137 5.11 9.78 8.19
N PHE A 138 4.19 9.80 7.23
CA PHE A 138 3.22 8.74 7.00
C PHE A 138 3.79 7.85 5.91
N PHE A 139 3.59 6.53 6.02
CA PHE A 139 3.96 5.63 4.94
C PHE A 139 3.01 4.45 4.83
N SER A 140 2.95 3.88 3.64
CA SER A 140 2.20 2.66 3.34
C SER A 140 3.05 1.77 2.43
N ASN A 141 3.03 0.47 2.69
CA ASN A 141 3.66 -0.51 1.83
C ASN A 141 2.63 -1.59 1.46
N GLU A 142 2.36 -1.78 0.17
CA GLU A 142 1.41 -2.81 -0.31
C GLU A 142 0.05 -2.73 0.39
N LEU A 143 -0.52 -1.54 0.37
CA LEU A 143 -1.80 -1.26 1.02
C LEU A 143 -2.87 -0.91 -0.01
N VAL A 144 -2.51 -0.09 -0.98
CA VAL A 144 -3.45 0.56 -1.87
C VAL A 144 -3.91 -0.40 -2.97
N ASP A 145 -3.06 -1.34 -3.38
CA ASP A 145 -3.41 -2.40 -4.34
C ASP A 145 -4.44 -3.41 -3.81
N ALA A 146 -4.53 -3.56 -2.48
CA ALA A 146 -5.52 -4.38 -1.80
C ALA A 146 -6.87 -3.67 -1.59
N PHE A 147 -6.94 -2.34 -1.81
CA PHE A 147 -8.20 -1.62 -1.66
C PHE A 147 -9.23 -2.06 -2.72
N PRO A 148 -10.50 -2.30 -2.32
CA PRO A 148 -11.51 -2.77 -3.25
C PRO A 148 -11.81 -1.76 -4.36
N VAL A 149 -11.68 -2.22 -5.60
CA VAL A 149 -11.85 -1.39 -6.81
C VAL A 149 -13.19 -1.63 -7.49
N HIS A 150 -13.71 -0.59 -8.15
CA HIS A 150 -14.73 -0.78 -9.18
C HIS A 150 -14.04 -1.20 -10.48
N LEU A 151 -14.59 -2.18 -11.20
CA LEU A 151 -14.07 -2.59 -12.50
C LEU A 151 -14.98 -2.09 -13.60
N LEU A 152 -14.42 -1.33 -14.52
CA LEU A 152 -15.08 -0.89 -15.74
C LEU A 152 -14.64 -1.75 -16.91
N GLN A 153 -15.57 -2.06 -17.81
CA GLN A 153 -15.32 -2.77 -19.06
C GLN A 153 -16.03 -2.06 -20.20
N LYS A 154 -15.36 -1.91 -21.35
CA LYS A 154 -16.02 -1.43 -22.56
C LYS A 154 -16.71 -2.59 -23.26
N SER A 155 -18.02 -2.45 -23.50
CA SER A 155 -18.83 -3.42 -24.22
C SER A 155 -19.79 -2.72 -25.18
N ARG A 156 -19.76 -3.12 -26.45
CA ARG A 156 -20.53 -2.54 -27.57
C ARG A 156 -20.36 -1.02 -27.62
N GLY A 157 -19.13 -0.55 -27.45
CA GLY A 157 -18.79 0.88 -27.46
C GLY A 157 -19.21 1.66 -26.20
N GLN A 158 -19.83 1.02 -25.21
CA GLN A 158 -20.25 1.66 -23.95
C GLN A 158 -19.44 1.13 -22.78
N VAL A 159 -19.04 2.02 -21.87
CA VAL A 159 -18.43 1.60 -20.60
C VAL A 159 -19.53 1.11 -19.66
N ARG A 160 -19.35 -0.09 -19.14
CA ARG A 160 -20.23 -0.76 -18.17
C ARG A 160 -19.43 -1.12 -16.94
N GLU A 161 -20.10 -1.26 -15.80
CA GLU A 161 -19.46 -1.76 -14.59
C GLU A 161 -19.55 -3.30 -14.54
N VAL A 162 -18.50 -3.92 -14.05
CA VAL A 162 -18.45 -5.37 -13.80
C VAL A 162 -19.06 -5.67 -12.44
N TYR A 163 -20.04 -6.56 -12.45
CA TYR A 163 -20.69 -7.15 -11.30
C TYR A 163 -20.33 -8.62 -11.18
N VAL A 164 -20.51 -9.16 -9.98
CA VAL A 164 -20.29 -10.56 -9.65
C VAL A 164 -21.59 -11.20 -9.16
N LYS A 165 -21.87 -12.41 -9.63
CA LYS A 165 -22.99 -13.23 -9.18
C LYS A 165 -22.57 -14.69 -8.97
N PRO A 166 -23.24 -15.43 -8.09
CA PRO A 166 -23.02 -16.87 -7.98
C PRO A 166 -23.23 -17.59 -9.31
N ARG A 167 -22.46 -18.66 -9.55
CA ARG A 167 -22.72 -19.56 -10.67
C ARG A 167 -24.07 -20.26 -10.51
N LYS A 168 -24.77 -20.51 -11.62
CA LYS A 168 -26.02 -21.30 -11.61
C LYS A 168 -25.77 -22.78 -11.26
N HIS A 169 -24.61 -23.30 -11.66
CA HIS A 169 -24.17 -24.67 -11.40
C HIS A 169 -22.69 -24.68 -11.00
N GLY A 170 -22.33 -25.49 -10.00
CA GLY A 170 -20.97 -25.59 -9.47
C GLY A 170 -20.65 -24.56 -8.37
N ARG A 171 -19.41 -24.57 -7.89
CA ARG A 171 -18.89 -23.62 -6.89
C ARG A 171 -18.29 -22.38 -7.57
N GLY A 172 -18.27 -21.25 -6.86
CA GLY A 172 -17.64 -20.00 -7.30
C GLY A 172 -18.62 -18.99 -7.92
N CYS A 173 -18.05 -17.89 -8.43
CA CYS A 173 -18.81 -16.78 -8.99
C CYS A 173 -18.50 -16.58 -10.48
N VAL A 174 -19.28 -15.72 -11.13
CA VAL A 174 -19.06 -15.26 -12.51
C VAL A 174 -19.26 -13.76 -12.61
N ARG A 175 -18.49 -13.14 -13.49
CA ARG A 175 -18.61 -11.72 -13.87
C ARG A 175 -19.78 -11.50 -14.82
N THR A 176 -20.42 -10.35 -14.73
CA THR A 176 -21.49 -9.90 -15.62
C THR A 176 -21.48 -8.37 -15.69
N LEU A 177 -22.02 -7.79 -16.76
CA LEU A 177 -22.01 -6.33 -16.95
C LEU A 177 -23.31 -5.70 -16.50
N GLY A 178 -23.21 -4.55 -15.84
CA GLY A 178 -24.32 -3.77 -15.33
C GLY A 178 -24.17 -2.27 -15.59
N MET A 179 -25.14 -1.51 -15.08
CA MET A 179 -25.08 -0.04 -15.07
C MET A 179 -24.03 0.44 -14.06
N LEU A 180 -23.55 1.67 -14.22
CA LEU A 180 -22.62 2.29 -13.28
C LEU A 180 -23.34 2.51 -11.93
N SER A 181 -22.74 2.03 -10.85
CA SER A 181 -23.36 1.99 -9.50
C SER A 181 -23.37 3.32 -8.77
N SER A 182 -22.61 4.32 -9.23
CA SER A 182 -22.53 5.63 -8.57
C SER A 182 -22.29 6.78 -9.55
N ARG A 183 -22.63 8.01 -9.13
CA ARG A 183 -22.36 9.24 -9.90
C ARG A 183 -20.86 9.47 -10.12
N ALA A 184 -20.03 9.11 -9.14
CA ALA A 184 -18.57 9.20 -9.29
C ALA A 184 -18.10 8.37 -10.49
N LEU A 185 -18.60 7.14 -10.63
CA LEU A 185 -18.26 6.28 -11.76
C LEU A 185 -18.79 6.79 -13.10
N VAL A 186 -19.89 7.55 -13.14
CA VAL A 186 -20.37 8.17 -14.39
C VAL A 186 -19.34 9.17 -14.92
N HIS A 187 -18.70 9.93 -14.05
CA HIS A 187 -17.63 10.85 -14.44
C HIS A 187 -16.41 10.07 -14.94
N GLU A 188 -15.95 9.08 -14.18
CA GLU A 188 -14.80 8.24 -14.55
C GLU A 188 -15.01 7.49 -15.87
N ALA A 189 -16.20 6.92 -16.07
CA ALA A 189 -16.53 6.15 -17.26
C ALA A 189 -16.40 6.98 -18.55
N ARG A 190 -16.65 8.29 -18.50
CA ARG A 190 -16.45 9.19 -19.65
C ARG A 190 -14.96 9.29 -20.01
N ALA A 191 -14.12 9.57 -19.03
CA ALA A 191 -12.66 9.66 -19.24
C ALA A 191 -12.06 8.31 -19.67
N VAL A 192 -12.55 7.22 -19.08
CA VAL A 192 -12.13 5.84 -19.39
C VAL A 192 -12.56 5.42 -20.80
N ALA A 193 -13.73 5.86 -21.27
CA ALA A 193 -14.29 5.42 -22.55
C ALA A 193 -13.41 5.75 -23.76
N GLU A 194 -12.60 6.81 -23.68
CA GLU A 194 -11.72 7.28 -24.75
C GLU A 194 -10.63 6.26 -25.07
N ASN A 195 -9.91 5.78 -24.06
CA ASN A 195 -8.74 4.92 -24.24
C ASN A 195 -9.01 3.43 -23.98
N LEU A 196 -10.11 3.08 -23.30
CA LEU A 196 -10.39 1.68 -23.01
C LEU A 196 -10.79 0.93 -24.29
N HIS A 197 -10.11 -0.17 -24.56
CA HIS A 197 -10.42 -1.06 -25.68
C HIS A 197 -11.63 -1.96 -25.36
N GLU A 198 -12.34 -2.40 -26.40
CA GLU A 198 -13.46 -3.33 -26.27
C GLU A 198 -13.03 -4.61 -25.53
N GLY A 199 -13.78 -4.99 -24.50
CA GLY A 199 -13.48 -6.15 -23.65
C GLY A 199 -12.38 -5.92 -22.59
N ALA A 200 -11.59 -4.85 -22.67
CA ALA A 200 -10.55 -4.56 -21.69
C ALA A 200 -11.13 -4.10 -20.34
N LEU A 201 -10.39 -4.36 -19.26
CA LEU A 201 -10.76 -4.00 -17.90
C LEU A 201 -9.94 -2.82 -17.42
N HIS A 202 -10.59 -1.91 -16.70
CA HIS A 202 -9.96 -0.79 -16.02
C HIS A 202 -10.45 -0.71 -14.58
N ALA A 203 -9.54 -0.89 -13.63
CA ALA A 203 -9.79 -0.72 -12.21
C ALA A 203 -9.82 0.76 -11.82
N VAL A 204 -10.89 1.17 -11.13
CA VAL A 204 -11.08 2.51 -10.55
C VAL A 204 -11.11 2.36 -9.03
N ASN A 205 -10.09 2.92 -8.37
CA ASN A 205 -9.91 2.81 -6.93
C ASN A 205 -10.41 4.07 -6.21
N LEU A 206 -11.73 4.17 -6.02
CA LEU A 206 -12.34 5.31 -5.30
C LEU A 206 -11.95 5.33 -3.81
N GLU A 207 -11.62 4.17 -3.24
CA GLU A 207 -11.23 4.04 -1.84
C GLU A 207 -9.85 4.61 -1.57
N ALA A 208 -8.89 4.45 -2.50
CA ALA A 208 -7.58 5.08 -2.45
C ALA A 208 -7.67 6.61 -2.40
N ARG A 209 -8.59 7.21 -3.18
CA ARG A 209 -8.83 8.67 -3.18
C ARG A 209 -9.30 9.16 -1.82
N GLU A 210 -10.20 8.40 -1.20
CA GLU A 210 -10.72 8.75 0.12
C GLU A 210 -9.67 8.50 1.22
N TRP A 211 -8.90 7.41 1.12
CA TRP A 211 -7.78 7.13 2.00
C TRP A 211 -6.77 8.28 2.02
N ILE A 212 -6.30 8.72 0.85
CA ILE A 212 -5.30 9.79 0.82
C ILE A 212 -5.88 11.13 1.32
N ARG A 213 -7.17 11.39 1.09
CA ARG A 213 -7.86 12.55 1.67
C ARG A 213 -7.85 12.50 3.20
N ARG A 214 -8.14 11.33 3.78
CA ARG A 214 -8.10 11.13 5.25
C ARG A 214 -6.69 11.30 5.80
N VAL A 215 -5.66 10.78 5.11
CA VAL A 215 -4.25 11.02 5.45
C VAL A 215 -3.95 12.51 5.43
N ALA A 216 -4.35 13.24 4.39
CA ALA A 216 -4.12 14.67 4.28
C ALA A 216 -4.78 15.45 5.42
N VAL A 217 -5.98 15.05 5.89
CA VAL A 217 -6.67 15.66 7.04
C VAL A 217 -5.88 15.44 8.34
N ARG A 218 -5.28 14.27 8.54
CA ARG A 218 -4.48 13.97 9.74
C ARG A 218 -3.03 14.44 9.66
N MET A 219 -2.57 14.87 8.50
CA MET A 219 -1.25 15.45 8.31
C MET A 219 -1.30 16.98 8.46
N LYS A 220 -0.71 17.51 9.54
CA LYS A 220 -0.50 18.96 9.72
C LYS A 220 0.68 19.46 8.87
N VAL A 221 1.84 18.85 9.06
CA VAL A 221 3.06 19.06 8.27
C VAL A 221 3.76 17.72 8.15
N GLY A 222 4.09 17.29 6.94
CA GLY A 222 4.63 15.96 6.78
C GLY A 222 4.75 15.48 5.36
N GLU A 223 5.22 14.24 5.24
CA GLU A 223 5.34 13.50 3.99
C GLU A 223 4.51 12.22 4.07
N LEU A 224 3.91 11.81 2.96
CA LEU A 224 3.32 10.50 2.75
C LEU A 224 4.18 9.75 1.73
N LEU A 225 4.77 8.64 2.14
CA LEU A 225 5.52 7.71 1.31
C LEU A 225 4.66 6.47 1.00
N THR A 226 4.26 6.30 -0.25
CA THR A 226 3.49 5.12 -0.70
C THR A 226 4.34 4.25 -1.60
N VAL A 227 4.56 3.00 -1.18
CA VAL A 227 5.26 1.96 -1.93
C VAL A 227 4.24 0.90 -2.33
N ASP A 228 4.00 0.72 -3.62
CA ASP A 228 2.95 -0.19 -4.08
C ASP A 228 3.14 -0.67 -5.51
N TYR A 229 2.47 -1.77 -5.87
CA TYR A 229 2.45 -2.31 -7.23
C TYR A 229 1.59 -1.43 -8.14
N GLY A 230 2.15 -0.93 -9.24
CA GLY A 230 1.39 -0.10 -10.17
C GLY A 230 2.21 0.83 -11.03
N LYS A 231 1.56 1.85 -11.59
CA LYS A 231 2.18 2.91 -12.39
C LYS A 231 1.24 4.10 -12.53
N LYS A 232 1.74 5.23 -13.02
CA LYS A 232 0.90 6.32 -13.52
C LYS A 232 0.15 5.83 -14.77
N LEU A 233 -1.18 5.86 -14.73
CA LEU A 233 -2.02 5.49 -15.87
C LEU A 233 -2.68 6.73 -16.48
N VAL A 234 -2.95 6.63 -17.78
CA VAL A 234 -3.94 7.50 -18.42
C VAL A 234 -5.32 6.90 -18.19
N PRO A 235 -6.38 7.71 -17.99
CA PRO A 235 -7.75 7.18 -17.87
C PRO A 235 -8.08 6.25 -19.04
N GLY A 236 -8.55 5.04 -18.72
CA GLY A 236 -8.87 4.01 -19.71
C GLY A 236 -7.72 3.09 -20.14
N ALA A 237 -6.49 3.30 -19.68
CA ALA A 237 -5.42 2.33 -19.87
C ALA A 237 -5.80 0.98 -19.21
N PRO A 238 -5.63 -0.18 -19.88
CA PRO A 238 -5.97 -1.46 -19.28
C PRO A 238 -5.27 -1.70 -17.94
N ASN A 239 -6.05 -2.02 -16.92
CA ASN A 239 -5.60 -2.30 -15.56
C ASN A 239 -6.48 -3.40 -14.93
N PRO A 240 -6.32 -4.66 -15.36
CA PRO A 240 -7.07 -5.78 -14.80
C PRO A 240 -6.56 -6.14 -13.40
N PRO A 241 -7.44 -6.62 -12.50
CA PRO A 241 -7.00 -7.16 -11.23
C PRO A 241 -6.21 -8.46 -11.43
N ARG A 242 -5.35 -8.76 -10.46
CA ARG A 242 -4.60 -10.01 -10.38
C ARG A 242 -5.08 -10.79 -9.17
N THR A 243 -4.82 -12.10 -9.22
CA THR A 243 -5.02 -12.96 -8.06
C THR A 243 -3.81 -13.80 -7.81
N PHE A 244 -3.57 -14.11 -6.55
CA PHE A 244 -2.52 -15.02 -6.18
C PHE A 244 -3.04 -16.11 -5.24
N TYR A 245 -2.66 -17.35 -5.53
CA TYR A 245 -3.01 -18.53 -4.76
C TYR A 245 -1.76 -19.40 -4.61
N ARG A 246 -1.27 -19.64 -3.39
CA ARG A 246 -0.10 -20.51 -3.14
C ARG A 246 1.07 -20.20 -4.08
N HIS A 247 1.48 -18.92 -4.10
CA HIS A 247 2.58 -18.41 -4.95
C HIS A 247 2.39 -18.54 -6.47
N THR A 248 1.16 -18.83 -6.94
CA THR A 248 0.85 -18.92 -8.36
C THR A 248 -0.09 -17.79 -8.78
N LEU A 249 0.21 -17.12 -9.89
CA LEU A 249 -0.66 -16.13 -10.49
C LEU A 249 -1.94 -16.81 -11.01
N GLY A 250 -3.07 -16.46 -10.42
CA GLY A 250 -4.40 -16.85 -10.88
C GLY A 250 -4.91 -15.98 -12.03
N CYS A 251 -5.94 -16.45 -12.71
CA CYS A 251 -6.48 -15.82 -13.93
C CYS A 251 -7.89 -15.22 -13.78
N ASP A 252 -8.65 -15.60 -12.74
CA ASP A 252 -10.01 -15.12 -12.53
C ASP A 252 -10.25 -14.77 -11.05
N PRO A 253 -10.42 -13.48 -10.70
CA PRO A 253 -10.66 -13.05 -9.32
C PRO A 253 -11.97 -13.57 -8.72
N THR A 254 -12.84 -14.16 -9.52
CA THR A 254 -14.13 -14.71 -9.06
C THR A 254 -14.10 -16.23 -8.84
N ALA A 255 -12.94 -16.87 -9.02
CA ALA A 255 -12.79 -18.32 -8.94
C ALA A 255 -12.86 -18.86 -7.51
N ARG A 256 -12.13 -18.27 -6.56
CA ARG A 256 -12.07 -18.75 -5.17
C ARG A 256 -12.22 -17.60 -4.15
N PRO A 257 -13.45 -17.06 -4.00
CA PRO A 257 -13.72 -15.98 -3.05
C PRO A 257 -13.24 -16.35 -1.63
N GLY A 258 -12.51 -15.45 -0.97
CA GLY A 258 -11.99 -15.68 0.38
C GLY A 258 -10.73 -16.55 0.48
N ARG A 259 -10.22 -17.08 -0.64
CA ARG A 259 -9.05 -18.00 -0.65
C ARG A 259 -7.89 -17.52 -1.51
N GLU A 260 -8.09 -16.46 -2.27
CA GLU A 260 -7.08 -15.88 -3.15
C GLU A 260 -6.86 -14.43 -2.72
N ASP A 261 -5.61 -14.00 -2.72
CA ASP A 261 -5.29 -12.59 -2.61
C ASP A 261 -5.69 -11.93 -3.93
N ILE A 262 -6.43 -10.84 -3.88
CA ILE A 262 -6.93 -10.10 -5.04
C ILE A 262 -6.29 -8.72 -4.98
N THR A 263 -5.53 -8.36 -6.01
CA THR A 263 -4.86 -7.04 -6.07
C THR A 263 -5.22 -6.31 -7.35
N ALA A 264 -5.16 -4.99 -7.32
CA ALA A 264 -5.31 -4.14 -8.49
C ALA A 264 -4.16 -3.15 -8.55
N GLY A 265 -3.49 -3.04 -9.71
CA GLY A 265 -2.37 -2.11 -9.86
C GLY A 265 -2.78 -0.68 -9.53
N VAL A 266 -2.01 -0.03 -8.66
CA VAL A 266 -2.26 1.34 -8.22
C VAL A 266 -2.06 2.29 -9.40
N ASP A 267 -3.08 3.08 -9.70
CA ASP A 267 -2.95 4.25 -10.57
C ASP A 267 -2.33 5.40 -9.78
N PHE A 268 -1.01 5.51 -9.84
CA PHE A 268 -0.29 6.58 -9.14
C PHE A 268 -0.60 7.97 -9.70
N ALA A 269 -1.11 8.09 -10.93
CA ALA A 269 -1.54 9.39 -11.45
C ALA A 269 -2.84 9.82 -10.78
N ASP A 270 -3.76 8.89 -10.58
CA ASP A 270 -5.00 9.15 -9.85
C ASP A 270 -4.77 9.40 -8.37
N LEU A 271 -3.91 8.60 -7.73
CA LEU A 271 -3.54 8.79 -6.34
C LEU A 271 -2.88 10.17 -6.11
N ALA A 272 -1.92 10.55 -6.97
CA ALA A 272 -1.27 11.85 -6.88
C ALA A 272 -2.27 13.00 -7.05
N ARG A 273 -3.18 12.93 -8.04
CA ARG A 273 -4.26 13.92 -8.25
C ARG A 273 -5.17 14.03 -7.03
N ALA A 274 -5.58 12.90 -6.44
CA ALA A 274 -6.42 12.89 -5.25
C ALA A 274 -5.70 13.52 -4.05
N GLY A 275 -4.41 13.26 -3.89
CA GLY A 275 -3.58 13.94 -2.89
C GLY A 275 -3.51 15.46 -3.13
N THR A 276 -3.30 15.89 -4.38
CA THR A 276 -3.31 17.31 -4.76
C THR A 276 -4.63 17.99 -4.42
N ALA A 277 -5.75 17.34 -4.74
CA ALA A 277 -7.09 17.84 -4.38
C ALA A 277 -7.30 17.93 -2.86
N ALA A 278 -6.57 17.14 -2.07
CA ALA A 278 -6.58 17.16 -0.60
C ALA A 278 -5.52 18.10 0.02
N GLY A 279 -4.79 18.87 -0.79
CA GLY A 279 -3.79 19.84 -0.33
C GLY A 279 -2.40 19.25 -0.07
N LEU A 280 -2.10 18.08 -0.63
CA LEU A 280 -0.74 17.55 -0.73
C LEU A 280 -0.08 18.03 -2.04
N SER A 281 1.24 17.96 -2.15
CA SER A 281 1.96 18.16 -3.42
C SER A 281 2.85 16.96 -3.71
N GLU A 282 2.85 16.49 -4.96
CA GLU A 282 3.78 15.45 -5.40
C GLU A 282 5.22 16.00 -5.37
N ARG A 283 6.08 15.36 -4.58
CA ARG A 283 7.52 15.70 -4.50
C ARG A 283 8.36 14.73 -5.30
N GLU A 284 8.01 13.44 -5.27
CA GLU A 284 8.80 12.39 -5.89
C GLU A 284 7.91 11.28 -6.43
N TYR A 285 8.24 10.77 -7.61
CA TYR A 285 7.70 9.53 -8.15
C TYR A 285 8.84 8.76 -8.83
N SER A 286 9.12 7.55 -8.38
CA SER A 286 10.28 6.75 -8.83
C SER A 286 9.97 5.26 -8.89
N SER A 287 10.83 4.47 -9.55
CA SER A 287 10.77 3.01 -9.44
C SER A 287 11.28 2.55 -8.08
N PHE A 288 10.80 1.40 -7.62
CA PHE A 288 11.25 0.82 -6.37
C PHE A 288 12.76 0.52 -6.39
N SER A 289 13.28 0.04 -7.53
CA SER A 289 14.73 -0.12 -7.72
C SER A 289 15.51 1.17 -7.47
N LYS A 290 15.06 2.29 -8.08
CA LYS A 290 15.73 3.58 -7.90
C LYS A 290 15.68 4.02 -6.44
N PHE A 291 14.52 3.90 -5.79
CA PHE A 291 14.35 4.22 -4.38
C PHE A 291 15.32 3.43 -3.48
N LEU A 292 15.46 2.13 -3.71
CA LEU A 292 16.36 1.26 -2.93
C LEU A 292 17.83 1.62 -3.18
N ILE A 293 18.22 1.79 -4.44
CA ILE A 293 19.61 2.12 -4.82
C ILE A 293 20.03 3.48 -4.25
N ASP A 294 19.23 4.52 -4.48
CA ASP A 294 19.49 5.87 -3.95
C ASP A 294 19.47 5.87 -2.40
N GLY A 295 18.69 4.96 -1.81
CA GLY A 295 18.65 4.73 -0.37
C GLY A 295 19.92 4.11 0.23
N GLY A 296 20.79 3.52 -0.59
CA GLY A 296 22.00 2.83 -0.15
C GLY A 296 21.76 1.35 0.19
N ILE A 297 20.80 0.69 -0.47
CA ILE A 297 20.56 -0.75 -0.27
C ILE A 297 21.82 -1.60 -0.52
N LEU A 298 22.69 -1.14 -1.42
CA LEU A 298 23.91 -1.84 -1.81
C LEU A 298 24.94 -1.91 -0.66
N ASP A 299 24.90 -0.94 0.26
CA ASP A 299 25.77 -0.90 1.43
C ASP A 299 25.40 -1.97 2.46
N ARG A 300 24.20 -2.57 2.33
CA ARG A 300 23.69 -3.64 3.20
C ARG A 300 23.81 -5.03 2.58
N LEU A 301 24.44 -5.16 1.42
CA LEU A 301 24.75 -6.46 0.86
C LEU A 301 25.79 -7.18 1.75
N PRO A 302 25.56 -8.44 2.13
CA PRO A 302 26.49 -9.16 2.98
C PRO A 302 27.85 -9.30 2.30
N VAL A 303 28.91 -9.07 3.08
CA VAL A 303 30.30 -9.22 2.67
C VAL A 303 30.73 -10.66 2.94
N GLY A 304 31.39 -11.29 1.97
CA GLY A 304 31.87 -12.68 2.11
C GLY A 304 31.59 -13.54 0.87
N GLN A 305 32.38 -14.59 0.68
CA GLN A 305 32.24 -15.50 -0.47
C GLN A 305 31.56 -16.83 -0.11
N ASP A 306 31.10 -16.99 1.14
CA ASP A 306 30.38 -18.20 1.54
C ASP A 306 28.97 -18.27 0.93
N LEU A 307 28.37 -19.46 1.03
CA LEU A 307 27.06 -19.75 0.48
C LEU A 307 25.94 -18.92 1.13
N ALA A 308 26.08 -18.56 2.41
CA ALA A 308 25.09 -17.76 3.12
C ALA A 308 25.07 -16.33 2.59
N ALA A 309 26.23 -15.70 2.45
CA ALA A 309 26.40 -14.38 1.87
C ALA A 309 25.96 -14.36 0.40
N PHE A 310 26.21 -15.41 -0.38
CA PHE A 310 25.71 -15.51 -1.76
C PHE A 310 24.18 -15.57 -1.83
N THR A 311 23.57 -16.43 -1.00
CA THR A 311 22.12 -16.61 -0.93
C THR A 311 21.42 -15.32 -0.52
N GLU A 312 21.97 -14.64 0.49
CA GLU A 312 21.40 -13.42 1.02
C GLU A 312 21.56 -12.25 0.02
N ARG A 313 22.70 -12.14 -0.68
CA ARG A 313 22.84 -11.20 -1.81
C ARG A 313 21.82 -11.46 -2.92
N ALA A 314 21.53 -12.72 -3.25
CA ALA A 314 20.53 -13.05 -4.26
C ALA A 314 19.12 -12.62 -3.83
N ARG A 315 18.78 -12.77 -2.54
CA ARG A 315 17.51 -12.28 -1.98
C ARG A 315 17.40 -10.75 -2.09
N VAL A 316 18.41 -10.00 -1.65
CA VAL A 316 18.42 -8.53 -1.77
C VAL A 316 18.33 -8.09 -3.23
N LYS A 317 19.06 -8.74 -4.13
CA LYS A 317 19.01 -8.44 -5.57
C LYS A 317 17.62 -8.64 -6.18
N THR A 318 16.86 -9.62 -5.70
CA THR A 318 15.50 -9.88 -6.18
C THR A 318 14.56 -8.69 -5.91
N LEU A 319 14.82 -7.91 -4.85
CA LEU A 319 14.01 -6.75 -4.46
C LEU A 319 14.03 -5.62 -5.50
N PHE A 320 15.20 -5.37 -6.08
CA PHE A 320 15.42 -4.29 -7.03
C PHE A 320 15.74 -4.77 -8.45
N HIS A 321 15.55 -6.06 -8.74
CA HIS A 321 15.71 -6.57 -10.10
C HIS A 321 14.58 -6.03 -10.99
N PRO A 322 14.88 -5.50 -12.19
CA PRO A 322 13.86 -4.96 -13.10
C PRO A 322 12.77 -5.96 -13.48
N ASP A 323 13.15 -7.22 -13.70
CA ASP A 323 12.20 -8.31 -14.04
C ASP A 323 11.36 -8.81 -12.84
N GLY A 324 11.62 -8.28 -11.63
CA GLY A 324 10.90 -8.61 -10.40
C GLY A 324 10.07 -7.44 -9.87
N MET A 325 10.20 -7.16 -8.58
CA MET A 325 9.49 -6.06 -7.92
C MET A 325 10.05 -4.69 -8.31
N GLY A 326 11.31 -4.62 -8.75
CA GLY A 326 12.04 -3.38 -8.95
C GLY A 326 11.36 -2.34 -9.85
N GLU A 327 10.84 -2.78 -11.00
CA GLU A 327 10.09 -1.92 -11.92
C GLU A 327 8.57 -2.07 -11.84
N SER A 328 8.09 -3.16 -11.24
CA SER A 328 6.67 -3.40 -11.02
C SER A 328 6.10 -2.54 -9.89
N PHE A 329 6.93 -2.23 -8.90
CA PHE A 329 6.60 -1.35 -7.79
C PHE A 329 7.04 0.08 -8.07
N LYS A 330 6.29 1.02 -7.51
CA LYS A 330 6.58 2.44 -7.57
C LYS A 330 6.54 3.04 -6.18
N VAL A 331 7.28 4.13 -6.07
CA VAL A 331 7.34 4.94 -4.86
C VAL A 331 6.80 6.32 -5.20
N LEU A 332 5.78 6.75 -4.47
CA LEU A 332 5.23 8.10 -4.54
C LEU A 332 5.45 8.80 -3.20
N VAL A 333 6.04 9.99 -3.23
CA VAL A 333 6.13 10.86 -2.07
C VAL A 333 5.33 12.12 -2.32
N GLN A 334 4.35 12.35 -1.45
CA GLN A 334 3.60 13.60 -1.41
C GLN A 334 3.84 14.31 -0.08
N GLU A 335 3.74 15.63 -0.08
CA GLU A 335 4.06 16.43 1.10
C GLU A 335 3.05 17.54 1.36
N LYS A 336 2.98 18.01 2.60
CA LYS A 336 2.10 19.11 3.02
C LYS A 336 2.76 19.96 4.08
N GLY A 337 2.55 21.28 3.99
CA GLY A 337 2.92 22.23 5.04
C GLY A 337 4.41 22.58 5.13
N PHE A 338 5.19 22.37 4.07
CA PHE A 338 6.60 22.75 3.98
C PHE A 338 6.85 24.15 3.42
N THR A 339 5.84 24.81 2.87
CA THR A 339 5.93 26.21 2.47
C THR A 339 6.19 27.07 3.71
N ARG A 340 7.25 27.88 3.67
CA ARG A 340 7.53 28.88 4.71
C ARG A 340 6.38 29.89 4.73
N LEU A 341 5.81 30.13 5.92
CA LEU A 341 5.01 31.33 6.17
C LEU A 341 5.88 32.57 6.07
#